data_AF-A0A197JI76-F1
#
_entry.id   AF-A0A197JI76-F1
#
_cell.length_a   1.000
_cell.length_b   1.000
_cell.length_c   1.000
_cell.angle_alpha   90.00
_cell.angle_beta   90.00
_cell.angle_gamma   90.00
#
_symmetry.space_group_name_H-M   'P 1'
#
loop_
_entity.id
_entity.type
_entity.pdbx_description
1 polymer ?
#
loop_
_entity_poly.entity_id
_entity_poly.type
_entity_poly.pdbx_seq_one_letter_code
_entity_poly.pdbx_strand_id
1 'polypeptide(L)'
;MLPDEASDEREVLRAGGVDEFDLVVDPVLRNLLDETRDFIDSADFTTVLSSTLATTFARFNLALQPTFNPFLLSPPQSGNNAVIAEIEDDEDIDRAVPLVTLLPLVARQVHLIINGVPNEYVESLAMVKELQAFSAIVYSSFSEQLVNN
;
A
#
# COMPACT_ATOMS: atom_id res chain seq x y z
N MET A 1 -15.08 -2.98 2.28
CA MET A 1 -14.61 -1.57 2.12
C MET A 1 -15.79 -0.60 2.10
N LEU A 2 -16.97 -1.05 1.70
CA LEU A 2 -18.23 -0.31 1.83
C LEU A 2 -19.14 -1.00 2.87
N PRO A 3 -20.08 -0.28 3.49
CA PRO A 3 -21.14 -0.87 4.32
C PRO A 3 -22.08 -1.74 3.48
N ASP A 4 -22.53 -2.86 4.04
CA ASP A 4 -23.42 -3.81 3.36
C ASP A 4 -24.92 -3.54 3.64
N GLU A 5 -25.24 -3.00 4.82
CA GLU A 5 -26.62 -2.74 5.24
C GLU A 5 -26.96 -1.25 5.21
N ALA A 6 -28.23 -0.93 4.93
CA ALA A 6 -28.72 0.46 4.90
C ALA A 6 -28.65 1.16 6.27
N SER A 7 -28.65 0.39 7.37
CA SER A 7 -28.39 0.92 8.72
C SER A 7 -26.94 1.40 8.86
N ASP A 8 -25.99 0.63 8.32
CA ASP A 8 -24.57 0.93 8.39
C ASP A 8 -24.22 2.13 7.52
N GLU A 9 -24.85 2.27 6.35
CA GLU A 9 -24.73 3.45 5.50
C GLU A 9 -25.14 4.73 6.23
N ARG A 10 -26.27 4.71 6.95
CA ARG A 10 -26.71 5.88 7.74
C ARG A 10 -25.74 6.20 8.86
N GLU A 11 -25.17 5.18 9.51
CA GLU A 11 -24.16 5.37 10.54
C GLU A 11 -22.90 6.04 9.96
N VAL A 12 -22.44 5.57 8.79
CA VAL A 12 -21.28 6.14 8.09
C VAL A 12 -21.55 7.57 7.63
N LEU A 13 -22.74 7.87 7.10
CA LEU A 13 -23.12 9.24 6.73
C LEU A 13 -23.15 10.17 7.95
N ARG A 14 -23.69 9.69 9.07
CA ARG A 14 -23.68 10.44 10.34
C ARG A 14 -22.25 10.70 10.83
N ALA A 15 -21.38 9.68 10.78
CA ALA A 15 -19.97 9.81 11.13
C ALA A 15 -19.21 10.75 10.18
N GLY A 16 -19.64 10.82 8.92
CA GLY A 16 -19.14 11.75 7.90
C GLY A 16 -19.62 13.21 8.06
N GLY A 17 -20.49 13.49 9.04
CA GLY A 17 -20.97 14.84 9.33
C GLY A 17 -22.21 15.28 8.55
N VAL A 18 -22.97 14.33 7.98
CA VAL A 18 -24.28 14.64 7.37
C VAL A 18 -25.31 14.90 8.47
N ASP A 19 -26.05 16.01 8.33
CA ASP A 19 -27.11 16.40 9.27
C ASP A 19 -28.23 15.35 9.34
N GLU A 20 -28.87 15.22 10.50
CA GLU A 20 -29.85 14.15 10.79
C GLU A 20 -31.07 14.17 9.84
N PHE A 21 -31.38 15.34 9.26
CA PHE A 21 -32.44 15.53 8.27
C PHE A 21 -32.07 15.06 6.86
N ASP A 22 -30.77 15.04 6.55
CA ASP A 22 -30.21 14.68 5.23
C ASP A 22 -29.58 13.27 5.23
N LEU A 23 -29.83 12.46 6.28
CA LEU A 23 -29.44 11.04 6.38
C LEU A 23 -30.25 10.13 5.43
N VAL A 24 -30.43 10.57 4.19
CA VAL A 24 -31.14 9.85 3.14
C VAL A 24 -30.15 9.51 2.05
N VAL A 25 -30.03 8.22 1.74
CA VAL A 25 -29.33 7.78 0.54
C VAL A 25 -30.29 7.99 -0.63
N ASP A 26 -30.11 9.09 -1.35
CA ASP A 26 -30.89 9.38 -2.56
C ASP A 26 -30.53 8.39 -3.70
N PRO A 27 -31.34 8.33 -4.79
CA PRO A 27 -31.08 7.41 -5.89
C PRO A 27 -29.75 7.65 -6.62
N VAL A 28 -29.24 8.88 -6.65
CA VAL A 28 -27.97 9.22 -7.28
C VAL A 28 -26.81 8.69 -6.44
N LEU A 29 -26.85 8.90 -5.13
CA LEU A 29 -25.87 8.35 -4.19
C LEU A 29 -25.93 6.82 -4.17
N ARG A 30 -27.12 6.21 -4.21
CA ARG A 30 -27.29 4.75 -4.31
C ARG A 30 -26.57 4.21 -5.55
N ASN A 31 -26.85 4.78 -6.71
CA ASN A 31 -26.21 4.35 -7.96
C ASN A 31 -24.68 4.50 -7.89
N LEU A 32 -24.17 5.59 -7.30
CA LEU A 32 -22.73 5.77 -7.13
C LEU A 32 -22.11 4.72 -6.20
N LEU A 33 -22.79 4.38 -5.11
CA LEU A 33 -22.34 3.34 -4.17
C LEU A 33 -22.35 1.95 -4.82
N ASP A 34 -23.40 1.64 -5.59
CA ASP A 34 -23.53 0.37 -6.30
C ASP A 34 -22.44 0.25 -7.39
N GLU A 35 -22.18 1.31 -8.17
CA GLU A 35 -21.10 1.32 -9.17
C GLU A 35 -19.72 1.19 -8.50
N THR A 36 -19.50 1.89 -7.37
CA THR A 36 -18.25 1.77 -6.61
C THR A 36 -18.07 0.36 -6.07
N ARG A 37 -19.16 -0.29 -5.65
CA ARG A 37 -19.16 -1.69 -5.23
C ARG A 37 -18.77 -2.60 -6.39
N ASP A 38 -19.35 -2.40 -7.57
CA ASP A 38 -19.01 -3.18 -8.76
C ASP A 38 -17.52 -3.07 -9.13
N PHE A 39 -16.93 -1.88 -9.01
CA PHE A 39 -15.49 -1.70 -9.18
C PHE A 39 -14.67 -2.41 -8.10
N ILE A 40 -15.03 -2.30 -6.82
CA ILE A 40 -14.30 -2.92 -5.71
C ILE A 40 -14.40 -4.45 -5.75
N ASP A 41 -15.56 -5.00 -6.12
CA ASP A 41 -15.81 -6.44 -6.20
C ASP A 41 -15.28 -7.04 -7.53
N SER A 42 -14.75 -6.21 -8.42
CA SER A 42 -14.18 -6.65 -9.69
C SER A 42 -12.86 -7.43 -9.54
N ALA A 43 -12.62 -8.35 -10.48
CA ALA A 43 -11.36 -9.08 -10.57
C ALA A 43 -10.16 -8.17 -10.85
N ASP A 44 -10.38 -7.07 -11.59
CA ASP A 44 -9.35 -6.09 -11.92
C ASP A 44 -8.89 -5.36 -10.66
N PHE A 45 -9.81 -4.91 -9.80
CA PHE A 45 -9.47 -4.31 -8.52
C PHE A 45 -8.70 -5.27 -7.62
N THR A 46 -9.11 -6.54 -7.55
CA THR A 46 -8.39 -7.57 -6.77
C THR A 46 -6.94 -7.74 -7.24
N THR A 47 -6.72 -7.72 -8.55
CA THR A 47 -5.38 -7.82 -9.16
C THR A 47 -4.53 -6.60 -8.84
N VAL A 48 -5.10 -5.40 -8.97
CA VAL A 48 -4.44 -4.14 -8.64
C VAL A 48 -4.09 -4.06 -7.16
N LEU A 49 -5.02 -4.43 -6.28
CA LEU A 49 -4.81 -4.48 -4.83
C LEU A 49 -3.69 -5.46 -4.47
N SER A 50 -3.64 -6.61 -5.14
CA SER A 50 -2.56 -7.59 -4.93
C SER A 50 -1.20 -7.05 -5.39
N SER A 51 -1.13 -6.41 -6.55
CA SER A 51 0.11 -5.80 -7.08
C SER A 51 0.63 -4.68 -6.17
N THR A 52 -0.29 -3.81 -5.72
CA THR A 52 0.05 -2.70 -4.82
C THR A 52 0.53 -3.20 -3.46
N LEU A 53 -0.17 -4.16 -2.84
CA LEU A 53 0.28 -4.80 -1.61
C LEU A 53 1.65 -5.48 -1.77
N ALA A 54 1.85 -6.25 -2.84
CA ALA A 54 3.13 -6.91 -3.11
C ALA A 54 4.28 -5.88 -3.22
N THR A 55 4.05 -4.77 -3.92
CA THR A 55 5.01 -3.68 -4.05
C THR A 55 5.33 -3.02 -2.70
N THR A 56 4.31 -2.71 -1.90
CA THR A 56 4.49 -2.11 -0.56
C THR A 56 5.24 -3.06 0.39
N PHE A 57 4.91 -4.35 0.38
CA PHE A 57 5.62 -5.35 1.19
C PHE A 57 7.05 -5.58 0.72
N ALA A 58 7.32 -5.53 -0.59
CA ALA A 58 8.69 -5.56 -1.10
C ALA A 58 9.50 -4.37 -0.58
N ARG A 59 8.92 -3.16 -0.54
CA ARG A 59 9.56 -1.97 0.06
C ARG A 59 9.81 -2.15 1.55
N PHE A 60 8.82 -2.68 2.28
CA PHE A 60 8.96 -2.98 3.70
C PHE A 60 10.08 -3.98 3.97
N ASN A 61 10.16 -5.06 3.20
CA ASN A 61 11.23 -6.06 3.31
C ASN A 61 12.60 -5.47 2.99
N LEU A 62 12.70 -4.65 1.95
CA LEU A 62 13.94 -3.91 1.62
C LEU A 62 14.39 -3.03 2.80
N ALA A 63 13.46 -2.37 3.47
CA ALA A 63 13.77 -1.53 4.64
C ALA A 63 14.24 -2.35 5.86
N LEU A 64 13.87 -3.63 5.95
CA LEU A 64 14.33 -4.54 7.01
C LEU A 64 15.64 -5.27 6.66
N GLN A 65 15.98 -5.38 5.38
CA GLN A 65 17.15 -6.10 4.87
C GLN A 65 18.48 -5.78 5.58
N PRO A 66 18.80 -4.52 5.94
CA PRO A 66 20.05 -4.21 6.66
C PRO A 66 20.18 -4.90 8.02
N THR A 67 19.06 -5.31 8.62
CA THR A 67 19.03 -6.02 9.91
C THR A 67 19.48 -7.47 9.77
N PHE A 68 19.18 -8.09 8.62
CA PHE A 68 19.53 -9.46 8.31
C PHE A 68 20.91 -9.55 7.66
N ASN A 69 21.34 -8.50 6.95
CA ASN A 69 22.64 -8.42 6.31
C ASN A 69 23.38 -7.10 6.66
N PRO A 70 24.10 -7.06 7.80
CA PRO A 70 24.80 -5.85 8.25
C PRO A 70 25.98 -5.46 7.33
N PHE A 71 26.44 -6.33 6.43
CA PHE A 71 27.45 -5.98 5.44
C PHE A 71 26.95 -4.93 4.44
N LEU A 72 25.62 -4.81 4.25
CA LEU A 72 25.00 -3.75 3.44
C LEU A 72 25.17 -2.34 4.03
N LEU A 73 25.55 -2.22 5.30
CA LEU A 73 25.79 -0.95 6.00
C LEU A 73 27.26 -0.53 5.98
N SER A 74 28.16 -1.37 5.47
CA SER A 74 29.60 -1.09 5.47
C SER A 74 29.99 -0.28 4.21
N PRO A 75 30.61 0.90 4.34
CA PRO A 75 31.12 1.63 3.18
C PRO A 75 32.24 0.82 2.50
N PRO A 76 32.41 0.92 1.16
CA PRO A 76 33.53 0.29 0.49
C PRO A 76 34.82 0.86 1.09
N GLN A 77 35.66 0.00 1.68
CA GLN A 77 36.95 0.42 2.19
C GLN A 77 37.88 0.78 1.01
N SER A 78 37.79 2.03 0.56
CA SER A 78 38.81 2.64 -0.29
C SER A 78 40.04 2.91 0.57
N GLY A 79 40.95 1.94 0.64
CA GLY A 79 42.18 2.09 1.40
C GLY A 79 43.16 0.95 1.22
N ASN A 80 43.87 0.94 0.09
CA ASN A 80 45.25 0.47 -0.16
C ASN A 80 45.90 -0.65 0.70
N ASN A 81 45.13 -1.58 1.25
CA ASN A 81 45.60 -2.86 1.76
C ASN A 81 44.51 -3.86 1.41
N ALA A 82 44.68 -4.51 0.25
CA ALA A 82 43.91 -5.68 -0.11
C ALA A 82 44.27 -6.83 0.85
N VAL A 83 43.73 -6.76 2.07
CA VAL A 83 43.40 -7.98 2.79
C VAL A 83 42.27 -8.56 1.96
N ILE A 84 42.59 -9.57 1.17
CA ILE A 84 41.62 -10.46 0.57
C ILE A 84 40.83 -11.01 1.77
N ALA A 85 39.71 -10.38 2.10
CA ALA A 85 38.69 -11.03 2.89
C ALA A 85 38.25 -12.17 1.99
N GLU A 86 38.65 -13.38 2.35
CA GLU A 86 38.14 -14.59 1.73
C GLU A 86 36.63 -14.43 1.69
N ILE A 87 36.09 -14.42 0.48
CA ILE A 87 34.67 -14.71 0.28
C ILE A 87 34.59 -16.16 0.75
N GLU A 88 34.29 -16.37 2.03
CA GLU A 88 33.74 -17.65 2.44
C GLU A 88 32.48 -17.80 1.58
N ASP A 89 32.62 -18.62 0.54
CA ASP A 89 31.57 -19.12 -0.37
C ASP A 89 30.57 -20.02 0.39
N ASP A 90 30.34 -19.74 1.66
CA ASP A 90 29.37 -20.32 2.56
C ASP A 90 28.82 -19.08 3.29
N GLU A 91 27.63 -18.58 3.03
CA GLU A 91 26.39 -19.30 2.83
C GLU A 91 25.40 -18.11 2.73
N ASP A 92 24.48 -18.08 1.75
CA ASP A 92 23.28 -17.23 1.79
C ASP A 92 22.42 -17.70 2.97
N ILE A 93 22.95 -17.62 4.19
CA ILE A 93 22.29 -18.07 5.40
C ILE A 93 21.22 -17.04 5.65
N ASP A 94 19.99 -17.50 5.61
CA ASP A 94 18.89 -17.00 6.41
C ASP A 94 19.36 -16.82 7.86
N ARG A 95 20.05 -15.72 8.14
CA ARG A 95 20.56 -15.41 9.48
C ARG A 95 19.35 -15.08 10.31
N ALA A 96 18.92 -16.04 11.11
CA ALA A 96 17.82 -15.86 12.04
C ALA A 96 18.17 -14.76 13.04
N VAL A 97 17.50 -13.61 12.94
CA VAL A 97 17.59 -12.51 13.91
C VAL A 97 16.55 -12.75 15.01
N PRO A 98 16.88 -12.54 16.30
CA PRO A 98 15.89 -12.61 17.36
C PRO A 98 14.70 -11.68 17.11
N LEU A 99 13.48 -12.19 17.24
CA LEU A 99 12.24 -11.44 16.97
C LEU A 99 12.14 -10.17 17.82
N VAL A 100 12.65 -10.19 19.06
CA VAL A 100 12.70 -9.03 19.96
C VAL A 100 13.43 -7.84 19.34
N THR A 101 14.42 -8.09 18.49
CA THR A 101 15.19 -7.07 17.78
C THR A 101 14.40 -6.49 16.61
N LEU A 102 13.48 -7.26 16.01
CA LEU A 102 12.67 -6.81 14.87
C LEU A 102 11.50 -5.92 15.29
N LEU A 103 10.90 -6.13 16.47
CA LEU A 103 9.72 -5.38 16.91
C LEU A 103 9.89 -3.85 16.85
N PRO A 104 10.99 -3.25 17.35
CA PRO A 104 11.20 -1.82 17.24
C PRO A 104 11.37 -1.33 15.80
N LEU A 105 11.98 -2.14 14.92
CA LEU A 105 12.13 -1.81 13.51
C LEU A 105 10.78 -1.83 12.80
N VAL A 106 9.98 -2.88 13.01
CA VAL A 106 8.63 -2.97 12.44
C VAL A 106 7.77 -1.80 12.91
N ALA A 107 7.80 -1.47 14.21
CA ALA A 107 7.09 -0.31 14.75
C ALA A 107 7.53 1.01 14.09
N ARG A 108 8.84 1.18 13.87
CA ARG A 108 9.38 2.32 13.13
C ARG A 108 8.88 2.36 11.69
N GLN A 109 8.87 1.22 10.98
CA GLN A 109 8.37 1.15 9.61
C GLN A 109 6.88 1.47 9.53
N VAL A 110 6.06 0.97 10.46
CA VAL A 110 4.63 1.34 10.55
C VAL A 110 4.46 2.84 10.72
N HIS A 111 5.28 3.48 11.56
CA HIS A 111 5.24 4.94 11.71
C HIS A 111 5.60 5.66 10.41
N LEU A 112 6.59 5.18 9.65
CA LEU A 112 6.96 5.74 8.33
C LEU A 112 5.87 5.51 7.27
N ILE A 113 5.19 4.37 7.30
CA ILE A 113 4.06 4.07 6.40
C ILE A 113 2.92 5.08 6.63
N ILE A 114 2.60 5.40 7.89
CA ILE A 114 1.46 6.26 8.23
C ILE A 114 1.82 7.76 8.17
N ASN A 115 2.98 8.15 8.71
CA ASN A 115 3.35 9.55 8.96
C ASN A 115 4.66 9.97 8.27
N GLY A 116 5.22 9.14 7.38
CA GLY A 116 6.47 9.46 6.69
C GLY A 116 6.36 10.75 5.88
N VAL A 117 7.39 11.60 5.95
CA VAL A 117 7.51 12.82 5.13
C VAL A 117 8.98 12.97 4.68
N PRO A 118 9.31 12.77 3.39
CA PRO A 118 8.46 12.19 2.34
C PRO A 118 8.09 10.73 2.61
N ASN A 119 6.94 10.28 2.08
CA ASN A 119 6.46 8.90 2.28
C ASN A 119 6.85 8.01 1.10
N GLU A 120 7.98 7.33 1.21
CA GLU A 120 8.50 6.42 0.18
C GLU A 120 7.54 5.25 -0.14
N TYR A 121 6.67 4.86 0.79
CA TYR A 121 5.68 3.80 0.57
C TYR A 121 4.56 4.29 -0.36
N VAL A 122 4.07 5.51 -0.14
CA VAL A 122 3.06 6.15 -1.00
C VAL A 122 3.65 6.45 -2.37
N GLU A 123 4.91 6.91 -2.44
CA GLU A 123 5.61 7.10 -3.71
C GLU A 123 5.74 5.78 -4.49
N SER A 124 6.10 4.69 -3.80
CA SER A 124 6.18 3.36 -4.42
C SER A 124 4.82 2.88 -4.95
N LEU A 125 3.74 3.13 -4.20
CA LEU A 125 2.37 2.83 -4.63
C LEU A 125 1.98 3.63 -5.89
N ALA A 126 2.32 4.92 -5.94
CA ALA A 126 2.02 5.78 -7.08
C ALA A 126 2.73 5.34 -8.37
N MET A 127 3.81 4.56 -8.27
CA MET A 127 4.55 4.01 -9.41
C MET A 127 4.01 2.67 -9.94
N VAL A 128 3.02 2.06 -9.27
CA VAL A 128 2.44 0.78 -9.70
C VAL A 128 1.61 0.99 -10.98
N LYS A 129 2.02 0.35 -12.07
CA LYS A 129 1.41 0.55 -13.40
C LYS A 129 -0.02 0.05 -13.45
N GLU A 130 -0.31 -1.06 -12.78
CA GLU A 130 -1.66 -1.63 -12.69
C GLU A 130 -2.61 -0.62 -12.02
N LEU A 131 -2.16 0.06 -10.96
CA LEU A 131 -2.95 1.09 -10.28
C LEU A 131 -3.21 2.30 -11.18
N GLN A 132 -2.20 2.75 -11.92
CA GLN A 132 -2.34 3.87 -12.88
C GLN A 132 -3.32 3.51 -14.00
N ALA A 133 -3.19 2.32 -14.58
CA ALA A 133 -4.07 1.84 -15.65
C ALA A 133 -5.52 1.69 -15.15
N PHE A 134 -5.71 1.08 -13.98
CA PHE A 134 -7.03 0.93 -13.37
C PHE A 134 -7.69 2.29 -13.08
N SER A 135 -6.92 3.25 -12.56
CA SER A 135 -7.41 4.62 -12.32
C SER A 135 -7.86 5.30 -13.62
N ALA A 136 -7.13 5.09 -14.73
CA ALA A 136 -7.50 5.62 -16.03
C ALA A 136 -8.81 4.99 -16.56
N ILE A 137 -9.00 3.66 -16.39
CA ILE A 137 -10.22 2.94 -16.78
C ILE A 137 -11.43 3.46 -16.00
N VAL A 138 -11.32 3.56 -14.67
CA VAL A 138 -12.38 4.10 -13.81
C VAL A 138 -12.75 5.51 -14.27
N TYR A 139 -11.77 6.39 -14.45
CA TYR A 139 -12.02 7.77 -14.88
C TYR A 139 -12.66 7.85 -16.28
N SER A 140 -12.21 7.02 -17.23
CA SER A 140 -12.83 6.97 -18.56
C SER A 140 -14.28 6.51 -18.50
N SER A 141 -14.61 5.49 -17.69
CA SER A 141 -15.98 4.99 -17.53
C SER A 141 -16.93 6.10 -17.06
N PHE A 142 -16.58 6.80 -15.99
CA PHE A 142 -17.39 7.90 -15.47
C PHE A 142 -17.47 9.09 -16.45
N SER A 143 -16.40 9.36 -17.19
CA SER A 143 -16.39 10.45 -18.18
C SER A 143 -17.31 10.17 -19.37
N GLU A 144 -17.40 8.92 -19.84
CA GLU A 144 -18.32 8.54 -20.92
C GLU A 144 -19.78 8.60 -20.47
N GLN A 145 -20.06 8.21 -19.22
CA GLN A 145 -21.40 8.32 -18.63
C GLN A 145 -21.89 9.78 -18.52
N LEU A 146 -20.98 10.73 -18.27
CA LEU A 146 -21.30 12.16 -18.24
C LEU A 146 -21.57 12.75 -19.63
N VAL A 147 -20.94 12.20 -20.68
CA VAL A 147 -21.15 12.67 -22.07
C VAL A 147 -22.45 12.11 -22.67
N ASN A 148 -22.92 10.96 -22.17
CA ASN A 148 -24.11 10.27 -22.68
C ASN A 148 -25.42 10.57 -21.93
N ASN A 149 -25.38 11.40 -20.86
CA ASN A 149 -26.55 11.94 -20.16
C ASN A 149 -26.80 13.42 -20.52
#